data_AF-A0A0B8T2N6-F1
#
_entry.id   AF-A0A0B8T2N6-F1
#
_cell.length_a   1.000
_cell.length_b   1.000
_cell.length_c   1.000
_cell.angle_alpha   90.00
_cell.angle_beta   90.00
_cell.angle_gamma   90.00
#
_symmetry.space_group_name_H-M   'P 1'
#
loop_
_entity.id
_entity.type
_entity.pdbx_description
1 polymer ?
#
loop_
_entity_poly.entity_id
_entity_poly.type
_entity_poly.pdbx_seq_one_letter_code
_entity_poly.pdbx_strand_id
1 'polypeptide(L)' 'MGTREYLLDKATKEGKLEGRLEERAKAEADKKASARKMLQNGFDVALISDIIGLSVSEVEKLK' A
#
# COMPACT_ATOMS: atom_id res chain seq x y z
N MET A 1 -0.04 -21.83 -34.27
CA MET A 1 -0.07 -20.88 -33.15
C MET A 1 1.37 -20.70 -32.69
N GLY A 2 1.96 -19.56 -33.04
CA GLY A 2 3.40 -19.36 -32.97
C GLY A 2 3.86 -19.08 -31.54
N THR A 3 5.03 -19.61 -31.18
CA THR A 3 5.73 -19.39 -29.90
C THR A 3 5.85 -17.91 -29.48
N ARG A 4 5.77 -16.97 -30.44
CA ARG A 4 5.75 -15.53 -30.19
C ARG A 4 4.47 -15.03 -29.50
N GLU A 5 3.30 -15.57 -29.84
CA GLU A 5 2.04 -15.15 -29.19
C GLU A 5 1.98 -15.61 -27.73
N TYR A 6 2.51 -16.80 -27.44
CA TYR A 6 2.58 -17.34 -26.09
C TYR A 6 3.50 -16.53 -25.16
N LEU A 7 4.65 -16.07 -25.68
CA LEU A 7 5.59 -15.25 -24.92
C LEU A 7 5.02 -13.84 -24.63
N LEU A 8 4.29 -13.25 -25.57
CA LEU A 8 3.62 -11.95 -25.36
C LEU A 8 2.49 -12.04 -24.33
N ASP A 9 1.65 -13.07 -24.40
CA ASP A 9 0.53 -13.24 -23.47
C ASP A 9 1.02 -13.48 -22.04
N LYS A 10 2.12 -14.25 -21.89
CA LYS A 10 2.75 -14.51 -20.59
C LYS A 10 3.34 -13.23 -19.98
N ALA A 11 4.11 -12.46 -20.74
CA ALA A 11 4.70 -11.19 -20.27
C ALA A 11 3.63 -10.16 -19.86
N THR A 12 2.52 -10.10 -20.61
CA THR A 12 1.42 -9.15 -20.32
C THR A 12 0.66 -9.53 -19.05
N LYS A 13 0.51 -10.84 -18.78
CA LYS A 13 -0.12 -11.33 -17.55
C LYS A 13 0.75 -11.13 -16.32
N GLU A 14 2.05 -11.42 -16.41
CA GLU A 14 2.99 -11.24 -15.30
C GLU A 14 3.12 -9.75 -14.92
N GLY A 15 3.30 -8.85 -15.90
CA GLY A 15 3.42 -7.41 -15.63
C GLY A 15 2.16 -6.76 -15.02
N LYS A 16 0.96 -7.25 -15.37
CA LYS A 16 -0.30 -6.76 -14.76
C LYS A 16 -0.50 -7.25 -13.33
N LEU A 17 0.02 -8.43 -12.99
CA LEU A 17 -0.10 -9.00 -11.64
C LEU A 17 0.84 -8.28 -10.67
N GLU A 18 2.09 -8.07 -11.08
CA GLU A 18 3.09 -7.35 -10.27
C GLU A 18 2.68 -5.89 -10.05
N GLY A 19 2.27 -5.18 -11.11
CA GLY A 19 1.83 -3.80 -10.99
C GLY A 19 0.66 -3.60 -10.02
N ARG A 20 -0.30 -4.54 -9.98
CA ARG A 20 -1.46 -4.45 -9.08
C ARG A 20 -1.11 -4.74 -7.62
N LEU A 21 -0.12 -5.61 -7.37
CA LEU A 21 0.35 -5.93 -6.02
C LEU A 21 1.20 -4.79 -5.46
N GLU A 22 2.09 -4.20 -6.26
CA GLU A 22 2.88 -3.04 -5.86
C GLU A 22 2.01 -1.82 -5.54
N GLU A 23 0.95 -1.57 -6.32
CA GLU A 23 0.09 -0.41 -6.11
C GLU A 23 -0.67 -0.50 -4.77
N ARG A 24 -1.14 -1.71 -4.40
CA ARG A 24 -1.82 -1.94 -3.11
C ARG A 24 -0.83 -1.87 -1.94
N ALA A 25 0.34 -2.47 -2.09
CA ALA A 25 1.37 -2.45 -1.05
C ALA A 25 1.87 -1.02 -0.79
N LYS A 26 2.07 -0.21 -1.85
CA LYS A 26 2.40 1.21 -1.72
C LYS A 26 1.28 1.99 -1.05
N ALA A 27 0.02 1.77 -1.42
CA ALA A 27 -1.10 2.47 -0.80
C ALA A 27 -1.22 2.17 0.71
N GLU A 28 -0.97 0.93 1.13
CA GLU A 28 -0.95 0.59 2.57
C GLU A 28 0.29 1.14 3.29
N ALA A 29 1.46 1.06 2.67
CA ALA A 29 2.69 1.60 3.23
C ALA A 29 2.63 3.13 3.38
N ASP A 30 2.03 3.84 2.41
CA ASP A 30 1.91 5.29 2.41
C ASP A 30 0.93 5.78 3.51
N LYS A 31 -0.16 5.04 3.73
CA LYS A 31 -1.07 5.25 4.87
C LYS A 31 -0.36 5.10 6.21
N LYS A 32 0.43 4.03 6.38
CA LYS A 32 1.21 3.80 7.62
C LYS A 32 2.31 4.85 7.80
N ALA A 33 3.00 5.24 6.73
CA ALA A 33 4.03 6.27 6.75
C ALA A 33 3.45 7.64 7.10
N SER A 34 2.27 7.99 6.55
CA SER A 34 1.53 9.20 6.89
C SER A 34 1.09 9.18 8.35
N ALA A 35 0.55 8.06 8.84
CA ALA A 35 0.16 7.89 10.24
C ALA A 35 1.34 8.12 11.18
N ARG A 36 2.48 7.49 10.85
CA ARG A 36 3.72 7.63 11.61
C ARG A 36 4.26 9.06 11.62
N LYS A 37 4.25 9.74 10.47
CA LYS A 37 4.65 11.16 10.37
C LYS A 37 3.74 12.05 11.21
N MET A 38 2.43 11.88 11.11
CA MET A 38 1.46 12.66 11.90
C MET A 38 1.69 12.44 13.40
N LEU A 39 1.92 11.19 13.82
CA LEU A 39 2.20 10.86 15.22
C LEU A 39 3.51 11.51 15.71
N GLN A 40 4.54 11.52 14.86
CA GLN A 40 5.82 12.21 15.14
C GLN A 40 5.67 13.74 15.24
N ASN A 41 4.72 14.31 14.50
CA ASN A 41 4.38 15.74 14.58
C ASN A 41 3.49 16.07 15.80
N GLY A 42 3.14 15.08 16.63
CA GLY A 42 2.34 15.27 17.82
C GLY A 42 0.83 15.28 17.61
N PHE A 43 0.35 14.77 16.45
CA PHE A 43 -1.08 14.58 16.24
C PHE A 43 -1.63 13.46 17.14
N ASP A 44 -2.88 13.63 17.57
CA ASP A 44 -3.55 12.67 18.43
C ASP A 44 -3.86 11.37 17.69
N VAL A 45 -3.66 10.23 18.38
CA VAL A 45 -3.83 8.89 17.80
C VAL A 45 -5.27 8.69 17.31
N ALA A 46 -6.26 9.27 18.00
CA ALA A 46 -7.67 9.22 17.58
C ALA A 46 -7.89 9.98 16.27
N LEU A 47 -7.25 11.13 16.08
CA LEU A 47 -7.38 11.95 14.87
C LEU A 47 -6.70 11.28 13.67
N ILE A 48 -5.52 10.70 13.89
CA ILE A 48 -4.79 9.95 12.86
C ILE A 48 -5.58 8.70 12.43
N SER A 49 -6.20 8.02 13.41
CA SER A 49 -7.08 6.88 13.17
C SER A 49 -8.27 7.26 12.28
N ASP A 50 -8.91 8.40 12.53
CA ASP A 50 -10.03 8.91 11.75
C ASP A 50 -9.62 9.35 10.33
N ILE A 51 -8.52 10.10 10.19
CA ILE A 51 -8.03 10.62 8.90
C ILE A 51 -7.57 9.49 7.97
N ILE A 52 -6.86 8.51 8.50
CA ILE A 52 -6.22 7.45 7.70
C ILE A 52 -7.11 6.20 7.60
N GLY A 53 -8.11 6.09 8.48
CA GLY A 53 -8.97 4.91 8.59
C GLY A 53 -8.25 3.68 9.13
N LEU A 54 -7.18 3.90 9.92
CA LEU A 54 -6.47 2.84 10.64
C LEU A 54 -6.99 2.78 12.07
N SER A 55 -7.00 1.62 12.71
CA SER A 55 -7.37 1.55 14.13
C SER A 55 -6.34 2.25 15.02
N VAL A 56 -6.81 2.85 16.11
CA VAL A 56 -5.96 3.50 17.14
C VAL A 56 -4.81 2.58 17.58
N SER A 57 -5.08 1.28 17.73
CA SER A 57 -4.08 0.26 18.09
C SER A 57 -3.01 0.03 17.02
N GLU A 58 -3.37 0.11 15.73
CA GLU A 58 -2.40 0.02 14.63
C GLU A 58 -1.53 1.28 14.55
N VAL A 59 -2.13 2.44 14.84
CA VAL A 59 -1.42 3.72 14.90
C VAL A 59 -0.47 3.78 16.11
N GLU A 60 -0.88 3.25 17.27
CA GLU A 60 -0.02 3.13 18.46
C GLU A 60 1.18 2.20 18.24
N LYS A 61 1.00 1.11 17.48
CA LYS A 61 2.11 0.22 17.09
C LYS A 61 3.12 0.88 16.13
N LEU A 62 2.74 1.99 15.49
CA LEU A 62 3.62 2.74 14.58
C LEU A 62 4.47 3.80 15.30
N LYS A 63 4.18 4.07 16.59
CA LYS A 63 4.97 4.91 17.49
C LYS A 63 6.38 4.35 17.65
#